data_AF-A0AAW1JTZ0-F1
#
_entry.id   AF-A0AAW1JTZ0-F1
#
_cell.length_a   1.000
_cell.length_b   1.000
_cell.length_c   1.000
_cell.angle_alpha   90.00
_cell.angle_beta   90.00
_cell.angle_gamma   90.00
#
_symmetry.space_group_name_H-M   'P 1'
#
loop_
_entity.id
_entity.type
_entity.pdbx_description
1 polymer ?
#
loop_
_entity_poly.entity_id
_entity_poly.type
_entity_poly.pdbx_seq_one_letter_code
_entity_poly.pdbx_strand_id
1 'polypeptide(L)'
;MMETMQLTMETLAKEMRKEQKEFKQQFNEIREENEKLSMENSELKKRIIVLDDRLERLENEKRRNNVVIQGLTIDRYNQEEIQTKVKQFIENELQVKVKTERVTKLGERTYLMQMESAADKSKVKLKLKRRE
;
A
#
# COMPACT_ATOMS: atom_id res chain seq x y z
N MET A 1 -60.68 34.79 -29.71
CA MET A 1 -60.24 34.56 -28.31
C MET A 1 -60.10 33.07 -28.00
N MET A 2 -61.08 32.21 -28.34
CA MET A 2 -60.95 30.75 -28.21
C MET A 2 -59.90 30.14 -29.15
N GLU A 3 -59.91 30.48 -30.45
CA GLU A 3 -58.91 29.97 -31.42
C GLU A 3 -57.48 30.35 -31.06
N THR A 4 -57.26 31.57 -30.57
CA THR A 4 -55.95 32.03 -30.11
C THR A 4 -55.45 31.26 -28.89
N MET A 5 -56.36 30.91 -27.95
CA MET A 5 -56.01 30.03 -26.82
C MET A 5 -55.67 28.61 -27.28
N GLN A 6 -56.43 28.08 -28.23
CA GLN A 6 -56.24 26.73 -28.76
C GLN A 6 -54.90 26.59 -29.48
N LEU A 7 -54.54 27.58 -30.30
CA LEU A 7 -53.24 27.65 -30.96
C LEU A 7 -52.08 27.72 -29.94
N THR A 8 -52.22 28.53 -28.88
CA THR A 8 -51.18 28.62 -27.82
C THR A 8 -51.00 27.32 -27.03
N MET A 9 -52.09 26.58 -26.78
CA MET A 9 -52.02 25.28 -26.12
C MET A 9 -51.33 24.22 -26.98
N GLU A 10 -51.57 24.24 -28.30
CA GLU A 10 -50.91 23.32 -29.23
C GLU A 10 -49.41 23.58 -29.36
N THR A 11 -48.98 24.85 -29.40
CA THR A 11 -47.55 25.20 -29.38
C THR A 11 -46.89 24.75 -28.09
N LEU A 12 -47.51 25.00 -26.93
CA LEU A 12 -46.97 24.58 -25.64
C LEU A 12 -46.86 23.05 -25.55
N ALA A 13 -47.88 22.32 -26.03
CA ALA A 13 -47.85 20.86 -26.06
C ALA A 13 -46.74 20.30 -26.96
N LYS A 14 -46.41 20.98 -28.06
CA LYS A 14 -45.28 20.61 -28.94
C LYS A 14 -43.93 20.86 -28.27
N GLU A 15 -43.77 22.00 -27.61
CA GLU A 15 -42.55 22.35 -26.86
C GLU A 15 -42.30 21.37 -25.71
N MET A 16 -43.33 21.08 -24.90
CA MET A 16 -43.24 20.08 -23.82
C MET A 16 -42.85 18.69 -24.33
N ARG A 17 -43.36 18.25 -25.49
CA ARG A 17 -42.97 16.97 -26.09
C ARG A 17 -41.51 16.96 -26.55
N LYS A 18 -41.01 18.10 -27.05
CA LYS A 18 -39.62 18.25 -27.46
C LYS A 18 -38.69 18.17 -26.25
N GLU A 19 -39.00 18.93 -25.20
CA GLU A 19 -38.26 18.90 -23.93
C GLU A 19 -38.25 17.49 -23.31
N GLN A 20 -39.40 16.80 -23.27
CA GLN A 20 -39.46 15.42 -22.76
C GLN A 20 -38.55 14.47 -23.55
N LYS A 21 -38.43 14.65 -24.87
CA LYS A 21 -37.56 13.84 -25.71
C LYS A 21 -36.09 14.14 -25.42
N GLU A 22 -35.73 15.41 -25.27
CA GLU A 22 -34.37 15.85 -24.94
C GLU A 22 -33.97 15.37 -23.53
N PHE A 23 -34.85 15.50 -22.54
CA PHE A 23 -34.64 14.95 -21.19
C PHE A 23 -34.44 13.45 -21.21
N LYS A 24 -35.22 12.71 -22.01
CA LYS A 24 -35.06 11.26 -22.13
C LYS A 24 -33.72 10.89 -22.76
N GLN A 25 -33.24 11.66 -23.73
CA GLN A 25 -31.93 11.45 -24.34
C GLN A 25 -30.81 11.69 -23.32
N GLN A 26 -30.82 12.84 -22.64
CA GLN A 26 -29.83 13.17 -21.61
C GLN A 26 -29.84 12.15 -20.46
N PHE A 27 -31.01 11.69 -20.04
CA PHE A 27 -31.13 10.67 -19.00
C PHE A 27 -30.49 9.35 -19.41
N ASN A 28 -30.67 8.93 -20.66
CA ASN A 28 -30.04 7.72 -21.19
C ASN A 28 -28.52 7.87 -21.29
N GLU A 29 -28.03 9.02 -21.75
CA GLU A 29 -26.58 9.31 -21.83
C GLU A 29 -25.93 9.25 -20.45
N ILE A 30 -26.51 9.93 -19.45
CA ILE A 30 -26.03 9.92 -18.06
C ILE A 30 -26.06 8.50 -17.49
N ARG A 31 -27.08 7.72 -17.82
CA ARG A 31 -27.18 6.33 -17.36
C ARG A 31 -26.06 5.47 -17.94
N GLU A 32 -25.83 5.57 -19.26
CA GLU A 32 -24.75 4.83 -19.93
C GLU A 32 -23.36 5.23 -19.40
N GLU A 33 -23.14 6.52 -19.15
CA GLU A 33 -21.90 7.01 -18.57
C GLU A 33 -21.71 6.50 -17.14
N ASN A 34 -22.74 6.53 -16.30
CA ASN A 34 -22.69 5.97 -14.95
C ASN A 34 -22.41 4.46 -14.94
N GLU A 35 -22.99 3.70 -15.86
CA GLU A 35 -22.72 2.27 -16.00
C GLU A 35 -21.25 2.03 -16.38
N LYS A 36 -20.69 2.81 -17.32
CA LYS A 36 -19.26 2.76 -17.67
C LYS A 36 -18.36 3.10 -16.50
N LEU A 37 -18.62 4.22 -15.81
CA LEU A 37 -17.86 4.66 -14.64
C LEU A 37 -17.90 3.62 -13.52
N SER A 38 -19.04 2.98 -13.30
CA SER A 38 -19.18 1.91 -12.31
C SER A 38 -18.31 0.70 -12.65
N MET A 39 -18.27 0.30 -13.93
CA MET A 39 -17.41 -0.80 -14.39
C MET A 39 -15.93 -0.46 -14.24
N GLU A 40 -15.50 0.72 -14.68
CA GLU A 40 -14.11 1.19 -14.55
C GLU A 40 -13.69 1.26 -13.08
N ASN A 41 -14.54 1.78 -12.20
CA ASN A 41 -14.26 1.89 -10.77
C ASN A 41 -14.10 0.50 -10.13
N SER A 42 -14.94 -0.47 -10.52
CA SER A 42 -14.79 -1.86 -10.09
C SER A 42 -13.47 -2.48 -10.54
N GLU A 43 -13.06 -2.23 -11.79
CA GLU A 43 -11.79 -2.72 -12.31
C GLU A 43 -10.58 -2.09 -11.61
N LEU A 44 -10.62 -0.77 -11.40
CA LEU A 44 -9.56 -0.05 -10.69
C LEU A 44 -9.42 -0.56 -9.25
N LYS A 45 -10.52 -0.80 -8.54
CA LYS A 45 -10.49 -1.39 -7.19
C LYS A 45 -9.81 -2.76 -7.19
N LYS A 46 -10.10 -3.63 -8.17
CA LYS A 46 -9.42 -4.92 -8.30
C LYS A 46 -7.92 -4.76 -8.55
N ARG A 47 -7.52 -3.82 -9.41
CA ARG A 47 -6.11 -3.53 -9.69
C ARG A 47 -5.37 -3.04 -8.46
N ILE A 48 -5.99 -2.18 -7.66
CA ILE A 48 -5.42 -1.69 -6.39
C ILE A 48 -5.14 -2.87 -5.46
N ILE A 49 -6.12 -3.76 -5.24
CA ILE A 49 -5.93 -4.95 -4.38
C ILE A 49 -4.76 -5.80 -4.85
N VAL A 50 -4.66 -6.07 -6.16
CA VAL A 50 -3.55 -6.88 -6.72
C VAL A 50 -2.20 -6.18 -6.55
N LEU A 51 -2.15 -4.85 -6.68
CA LEU A 51 -0.93 -4.09 -6.48
C LEU A 51 -0.51 -4.07 -5.00
N ASP A 52 -1.45 -3.91 -4.08
CA ASP A 52 -1.21 -3.92 -2.64
C ASP A 52 -0.66 -5.29 -2.20
N ASP A 53 -1.30 -6.39 -2.64
CA ASP A 53 -0.81 -7.76 -2.38
C ASP A 53 0.62 -7.96 -2.91
N ARG A 54 0.91 -7.43 -4.10
CA ARG A 54 2.25 -7.52 -4.70
C ARG A 54 3.26 -6.70 -3.91
N LEU A 55 2.90 -5.50 -3.47
CA LEU A 55 3.74 -4.65 -2.64
C LEU A 55 4.04 -5.34 -1.31
N GLU A 56 3.04 -5.90 -0.65
CA GLU A 56 3.22 -6.63 0.62
C GLU A 56 4.19 -7.81 0.45
N ARG A 57 4.05 -8.60 -0.63
CA ARG A 57 4.99 -9.70 -0.93
C ARG A 57 6.42 -9.20 -1.11
N LEU A 58 6.61 -8.13 -1.88
CA LEU A 58 7.94 -7.54 -2.10
C LEU A 58 8.54 -6.98 -0.82
N GLU A 59 7.74 -6.33 0.02
CA GLU A 59 8.19 -5.84 1.33
C GLU A 59 8.58 -7.00 2.25
N ASN A 60 7.78 -8.05 2.29
CA ASN A 60 8.05 -9.25 3.08
C ASN A 60 9.32 -9.96 2.61
N GLU A 61 9.55 -10.05 1.30
CA GLU A 61 10.80 -10.58 0.73
C GLU A 61 12.00 -9.72 1.11
N LYS A 62 11.90 -8.39 0.99
CA LYS A 62 12.97 -7.45 1.37
C LYS A 62 13.29 -7.50 2.87
N ARG A 63 12.29 -7.74 3.72
CA ARG A 63 12.45 -7.88 5.17
C ARG A 63 12.76 -9.31 5.60
N ARG A 64 12.71 -10.30 4.69
CA ARG A 64 12.83 -11.72 5.01
C ARG A 64 14.11 -12.03 5.77
N ASN A 65 15.23 -11.42 5.40
CA ASN A 65 16.53 -11.65 6.04
C ASN A 65 16.90 -10.60 7.10
N ASN A 66 16.01 -9.64 7.38
CA ASN A 66 16.32 -8.55 8.29
C ASN A 66 15.98 -8.91 9.74
N VAL A 67 16.83 -8.49 10.68
CA VAL A 67 16.63 -8.55 12.12
C VAL A 67 16.66 -7.14 12.67
N VAL A 68 15.69 -6.80 13.52
CA VAL A 68 15.71 -5.54 14.26
C VAL A 68 16.30 -5.82 15.64
N ILE A 69 17.31 -5.03 16.01
CA ILE A 69 17.98 -5.11 17.31
C ILE A 69 17.67 -3.82 18.05
N GLN A 70 17.09 -3.96 19.22
CA GLN A 70 16.72 -2.85 20.10
C GLN A 70 17.47 -2.95 21.42
N GLY A 71 17.65 -1.82 22.09
CA GLY A 71 18.22 -1.76 23.43
C GLY A 71 19.75 -1.67 23.48
N LEU A 72 20.44 -1.74 22.34
CA LEU A 72 21.88 -1.50 22.27
C LEU A 72 22.15 0.02 22.16
N THR A 73 23.08 0.57 22.93
CA THR A 73 23.52 1.97 22.77
C THR A 73 24.92 1.98 22.18
N ILE A 74 25.07 2.61 21.02
CA ILE A 74 26.37 2.80 20.38
C ILE A 74 26.58 4.31 20.24
N ASP A 75 27.49 4.84 21.06
CA ASP A 75 27.83 6.27 21.14
C ASP A 75 28.56 6.80 19.90
N ARG A 76 28.91 5.91 18.97
CA ARG A 76 29.69 6.24 17.77
C ARG A 76 28.78 6.37 16.55
N TYR A 77 29.10 7.35 15.69
CA TYR A 77 28.39 7.61 14.44
C TYR A 77 29.00 6.89 13.23
N ASN A 78 30.19 6.30 13.37
CA ASN A 78 30.82 5.58 12.27
C ASN A 78 30.09 4.27 11.98
N GLN A 79 29.68 4.11 10.73
CA GLN A 79 28.91 2.98 10.22
C GLN A 79 29.65 1.64 10.37
N GLU A 80 30.95 1.59 10.12
CA GLU A 80 31.76 0.36 10.24
C GLU A 80 31.84 -0.11 11.70
N GLU A 81 31.97 0.84 12.63
CA GLU A 81 32.03 0.54 14.06
C GLU A 81 30.67 0.10 14.59
N ILE A 82 29.58 0.69 14.10
CA ILE A 82 28.22 0.23 14.40
C ILE A 82 28.04 -1.21 13.92
N GLN A 83 28.43 -1.51 12.68
CA GLN A 83 28.34 -2.87 12.13
C GLN A 83 29.16 -3.86 12.96
N THR A 84 30.37 -3.48 13.36
CA THR A 84 31.25 -4.32 14.19
C THR A 84 30.65 -4.57 15.56
N LYS A 85 30.20 -3.52 16.27
CA LYS A 85 29.61 -3.67 17.61
C LYS A 85 28.31 -4.47 17.60
N VAL A 86 27.43 -4.24 16.64
CA VAL A 86 26.17 -4.99 16.50
C VAL A 86 26.45 -6.47 16.21
N LYS A 87 27.44 -6.76 15.37
CA LYS A 87 27.86 -8.14 15.08
C LYS A 87 28.47 -8.81 16.31
N GLN A 88 29.39 -8.13 17.00
CA GLN A 88 29.99 -8.62 18.25
C GLN A 88 28.93 -8.90 19.31
N PHE A 89 27.92 -8.04 19.44
CA PHE A 89 26.80 -8.27 20.35
C PHE A 89 26.11 -9.60 20.05
N ILE A 90 25.78 -9.90 18.79
CA ILE A 90 25.14 -11.17 18.45
C ILE A 90 26.08 -12.36 18.67
N GLU A 91 27.34 -12.25 18.27
CA GLU A 91 28.30 -13.35 18.39
C GLU A 91 28.64 -13.65 19.85
N ASN A 92 28.77 -12.63 20.71
CA ASN A 92 29.15 -12.81 22.11
C ASN A 92 27.93 -13.13 22.98
N GLU A 93 26.84 -12.37 22.85
CA GLU A 93 25.67 -12.53 23.71
C GLU A 93 24.81 -13.73 23.29
N LEU A 94 24.59 -13.91 22.00
CA LEU A 94 23.73 -15.00 21.50
C LEU A 94 24.53 -16.26 21.15
N GLN A 95 25.86 -16.18 21.11
CA GLN A 95 26.75 -17.27 20.72
C GLN A 95 26.39 -17.85 19.34
N VAL A 96 25.99 -16.97 18.40
CA VAL A 96 25.64 -17.33 17.03
C VAL A 96 26.60 -16.65 16.07
N LYS A 97 27.34 -17.45 15.29
CA LYS A 97 28.07 -16.94 14.13
C LYS A 97 27.07 -16.61 13.03
N VAL A 98 26.97 -15.33 12.68
CA VAL A 98 26.08 -14.84 11.62
C VAL A 98 26.86 -14.10 10.54
N LYS A 99 26.44 -14.32 9.30
CA LYS A 99 26.93 -13.53 8.17
C LYS A 99 25.97 -12.37 7.91
N THR A 100 26.55 -11.18 7.85
CA THR A 100 25.80 -9.93 7.81
C THR A 100 26.22 -9.14 6.59
N GLU A 101 25.24 -8.72 5.80
CA GLU A 101 25.47 -7.88 4.63
C GLU A 101 25.60 -6.41 5.04
N ARG A 102 24.66 -5.92 5.86
CA ARG A 102 24.62 -4.51 6.28
C ARG A 102 23.96 -4.33 7.64
N VAL A 103 24.39 -3.30 8.37
CA VAL A 103 23.72 -2.81 9.57
C VAL A 103 23.35 -1.35 9.36
N THR A 104 22.13 -0.94 9.65
CA THR A 104 21.66 0.45 9.52
C THR A 104 21.07 0.92 10.84
N LYS A 105 21.51 2.06 11.35
CA LYS A 105 20.89 2.69 12.53
C LYS A 105 19.52 3.25 12.13
N LEU A 106 18.46 2.81 12.82
CA LEU A 106 17.09 3.30 12.63
C LEU A 106 16.69 4.33 13.68
N GLY A 107 17.29 4.29 14.86
CA GLY A 107 17.03 5.20 15.97
C GLY A 107 18.18 5.17 16.99
N GLU A 108 18.03 5.87 18.11
CA GLU A 108 19.09 5.99 19.11
C GLU A 108 19.59 4.64 19.63
N ARG A 109 18.66 3.72 19.89
CA ARG A 109 18.93 2.36 20.40
C ARG A 109 18.40 1.25 19.49
N THR A 110 18.14 1.56 18.22
CA THR A 110 17.48 0.65 17.28
C THR A 110 18.29 0.52 16.00
N TYR A 111 18.59 -0.73 15.63
CA TYR A 111 19.40 -1.07 14.46
C TYR A 111 18.69 -2.12 13.61
N LEU A 112 18.78 -1.96 12.30
CA LEU A 112 18.36 -2.95 11.32
C LEU A 112 19.58 -3.70 10.82
N MET A 113 19.57 -5.01 10.95
CA MET A 113 20.63 -5.87 10.48
C MET A 113 20.12 -6.74 9.33
N GLN A 114 20.74 -6.61 8.17
CA GLN A 114 20.46 -7.42 6.99
C GLN A 114 21.40 -8.62 6.99
N MET A 115 20.84 -9.82 7.17
CA MET A 115 21.59 -11.06 7.14
C MET A 115 21.75 -11.53 5.69
N GLU A 116 22.84 -12.25 5.40
CA GLU A 116 23.02 -12.85 4.07
C GLU A 116 21.93 -13.90 3.77
N SER A 117 21.40 -14.57 4.80
CA SER A 117 20.43 -15.65 4.62
C SER A 117 19.28 -15.63 5.62
N ALA A 118 18.13 -16.16 5.20
CA ALA A 118 16.98 -16.41 6.09
C ALA A 118 17.31 -17.45 7.19
N ALA A 119 18.25 -18.37 6.91
CA ALA A 119 18.72 -19.34 7.88
C ALA A 119 19.44 -18.65 9.05
N ASP A 120 20.29 -17.66 8.78
CA ASP A 120 21.01 -16.92 9.83
C ASP A 120 20.05 -16.10 10.70
N LYS A 121 19.06 -15.44 10.10
CA LYS A 121 17.96 -14.81 10.85
C LYS A 121 17.23 -15.81 11.75
N SER A 122 16.99 -17.02 11.26
CA SER A 122 16.28 -18.06 12.02
C SER A 122 17.09 -18.54 13.22
N LYS A 123 18.42 -18.69 13.08
CA LYS A 123 19.32 -19.00 14.21
C LYS A 123 19.24 -17.94 15.31
N VAL A 124 19.29 -16.66 14.93
CA VAL A 124 19.18 -15.54 15.88
C VAL A 124 17.83 -15.56 16.59
N LYS A 125 16.72 -15.70 15.85
CA LYS A 125 15.37 -15.79 16.43
C LYS A 125 15.23 -16.97 17.41
N LEU A 126 15.77 -18.14 17.06
CA LEU A 126 15.67 -19.34 17.89
C LEU A 126 16.41 -19.17 19.23
N LYS A 127 17.55 -18.49 19.23
CA LYS A 127 18.32 -18.22 20.45
C LYS A 127 17.66 -17.18 21.34
N LEU A 128 17.06 -16.15 20.75
CA LEU A 128 16.29 -15.14 21.51
C LEU A 128 15.08 -15.75 22.20
N LYS A 129 14.30 -16.61 21.51
CA LYS A 129 13.13 -17.30 22.10
C LYS A 129 13.46 -18.25 23.26
N ARG A 130 14.71 -18.69 23.40
CA ARG A 130 15.13 -19.60 24.49
C ARG A 130 15.58 -18.87 25.76
N ARG A 131 15.67 -17.53 25.70
CA ARG A 131 16.07 -16.69 26.84
C ARG A 131 14.87 -16.04 27.55
N GLU A 132 13.70 -16.03 26.90
CA GLU A 132 12.41 -15.72 27.52
C GLU A 132 11.87 -16.96 28.24
#